data_AF-A0ABD7ZIN5-F1
#
_entry.id   AF-A0ABD7ZIN5-F1
#
_cell.length_a   1.000
_cell.length_b   1.000
_cell.length_c   1.000
_cell.angle_alpha   90.00
_cell.angle_beta   90.00
_cell.angle_gamma   90.00
#
_symmetry.space_group_name_H-M   'P 1'
#
loop_
_entity.id
_entity.type
_entity.pdbx_description
1 polymer ?
#
loop_
_entity_poly.entity_id
_entity_poly.type
_entity_poly.pdbx_seq_one_letter_code
_entity_poly.pdbx_strand_id
1 'polypeptide(L)'
;MKKTLLCLCLFSSAAYANQCEIIDRELAASYSEMKTYGSYNENNEEKYQSSEKRFKEALAKIENLEGKFCDWEKAPKAGVGVLTSKDNKLQILTWDWQSGGTMHEYGSIWRYQLPNGTWKTEFNELDSDSDITSLTAPKLNGKPYYFVETANIYSQCHHALAAKFYQITEKGLEEANLIQGKAPTSNIGVSYISYTNNDLPKSNAYFDYDLKNNRFSFPLVHEFEETCGNGKMTPERIYYRFDGKHFVKEKKTKK
;
A
#
# COMPACT_ATOMS: atom_id res chain seq x y z
N MET A 1 23.16 -2.69 53.79
CA MET A 1 22.75 -1.41 53.16
C MET A 1 22.47 -1.68 51.68
N LYS A 2 21.20 -1.60 51.26
CA LYS A 2 20.77 -1.72 49.85
C LYS A 2 20.72 -0.32 49.24
N LYS A 3 21.49 -0.08 48.18
CA LYS A 3 21.20 0.97 47.17
C LYS A 3 21.79 0.53 45.84
N THR A 4 21.07 -0.31 45.10
CA THR A 4 21.40 -0.61 43.71
C THR A 4 20.73 0.46 42.85
N LEU A 5 21.56 1.23 42.14
CA LEU A 5 21.18 2.30 41.24
C LEU A 5 20.36 1.74 40.07
N LEU A 6 19.09 2.12 39.96
CA LEU A 6 18.25 1.86 38.79
C LEU A 6 18.11 3.18 38.03
N CYS A 7 18.96 3.41 37.03
CA CYS A 7 18.78 4.57 36.13
C CYS A 7 19.61 4.38 34.85
N LEU A 8 19.08 3.72 33.82
CA LEU A 8 19.69 3.70 32.48
C LEU A 8 18.73 3.09 31.42
N CYS A 9 17.52 3.66 31.24
CA CYS A 9 16.64 3.30 30.11
C CYS A 9 15.89 4.49 29.48
N LEU A 10 16.19 5.75 29.83
CA LEU A 10 15.38 6.91 29.39
C LEU A 10 15.97 7.71 28.20
N PHE A 11 17.15 7.35 27.69
CA PHE A 11 17.80 8.12 26.60
C PHE A 11 17.52 7.58 25.19
N SER A 12 17.07 6.33 25.05
CA SER A 12 16.91 5.71 23.72
C SER A 12 15.67 6.20 22.96
N SER A 13 14.60 6.58 23.66
CA SER A 13 13.33 6.99 23.02
C SER A 13 13.40 8.39 22.39
N ALA A 14 14.15 9.31 22.99
CA ALA A 14 14.31 10.67 22.46
C ALA A 14 15.17 10.69 21.19
N ALA A 15 16.22 9.88 21.13
CA ALA A 15 17.06 9.73 19.95
C ALA A 15 16.27 9.15 18.76
N TYR A 16 15.41 8.16 19.01
CA TYR A 16 14.55 7.56 17.98
C TYR A 16 13.52 8.55 17.43
N ALA A 17 12.82 9.28 18.31
CA ALA A 17 11.85 10.29 17.90
C ALA A 17 12.51 11.39 17.05
N ASN A 18 13.73 11.80 17.42
CA ASN A 18 14.52 12.77 16.65
C ASN A 18 14.89 12.25 15.26
N GLN A 19 15.27 10.97 15.12
CA GLN A 19 15.54 10.36 13.82
C GLN A 19 14.29 10.31 12.93
N CYS A 20 13.15 9.86 13.47
CA CYS A 20 11.88 9.85 12.74
C CYS A 20 11.51 11.25 12.24
N GLU A 21 11.62 12.28 13.08
CA GLU A 21 11.26 13.65 12.70
C GLU A 21 12.18 14.22 11.62
N ILE A 22 13.48 13.93 11.68
CA ILE A 22 14.45 14.34 10.66
C ILE A 22 14.09 13.71 9.32
N ILE A 23 13.88 12.39 9.29
CA ILE A 23 13.52 11.66 8.06
C ILE A 23 12.19 12.17 7.51
N ASP A 24 11.17 12.35 8.36
CA ASP A 24 9.84 12.85 7.98
C ASP A 24 9.93 14.22 7.28
N ARG A 25 10.75 15.13 7.81
CA ARG A 25 10.98 16.45 7.20
C ARG A 25 11.71 16.35 5.86
N GLU A 26 12.73 15.51 5.77
CA GLU A 26 13.50 15.33 4.54
C GLU A 26 12.65 14.70 3.42
N LEU A 27 11.87 13.67 3.73
CA LEU A 27 10.90 13.07 2.82
C LEU A 27 9.89 14.11 2.34
N ALA A 28 9.29 14.88 3.26
CA ALA A 28 8.30 15.89 2.91
C ALA A 28 8.86 16.98 1.99
N ALA A 29 10.06 17.49 2.29
CA ALA A 29 10.70 18.52 1.50
C ALA A 29 11.05 18.03 0.10
N SER A 30 11.77 16.91 0.01
CA SER A 30 12.19 16.35 -1.29
C SER A 30 11.01 15.88 -2.13
N TYR A 31 9.97 15.27 -1.54
CA TYR A 31 8.78 14.86 -2.27
C TYR A 31 7.95 16.04 -2.80
N SER A 32 7.85 17.12 -2.03
CA SER A 32 7.17 18.34 -2.49
C SER A 32 7.88 18.94 -3.71
N GLU A 33 9.21 18.90 -3.72
CA GLU A 33 10.00 19.31 -4.87
C GLU A 33 9.86 18.35 -6.06
N MET A 34 9.84 17.03 -5.84
CA MET A 34 9.56 16.05 -6.91
C MET A 34 8.21 16.31 -7.57
N LYS A 35 7.17 16.59 -6.79
CA LYS A 35 5.85 16.98 -7.33
C LYS A 35 5.90 18.26 -8.14
N THR A 36 6.69 19.24 -7.70
CA THR A 36 6.78 20.55 -8.37
C THR A 36 7.53 20.42 -9.70
N TYR A 37 8.68 19.75 -9.68
CA TYR A 37 9.59 19.67 -10.81
C TYR A 37 9.37 18.44 -11.70
N GLY A 38 8.60 17.46 -11.24
CA GLY A 38 8.30 16.24 -11.98
C GLY A 38 7.50 16.48 -13.25
N SER A 39 7.41 15.41 -14.03
CA SER A 39 6.77 15.32 -15.35
C SER A 39 5.32 15.83 -15.40
N TYR A 40 4.58 15.74 -14.29
CA TYR A 40 3.18 16.14 -14.20
C TYR A 40 2.98 17.65 -13.98
N ASN A 41 4.04 18.40 -13.70
CA ASN A 41 3.99 19.85 -13.45
C ASN A 41 5.06 20.59 -14.25
N GLU A 42 6.07 21.18 -13.61
CA GLU A 42 7.05 22.04 -14.29
C GLU A 42 7.96 21.27 -15.27
N ASN A 43 8.06 19.93 -15.12
CA ASN A 43 8.86 19.06 -15.96
C ASN A 43 10.32 19.55 -16.10
N ASN A 44 10.93 19.90 -14.96
CA ASN A 44 12.30 20.36 -14.85
C ASN A 44 13.20 19.19 -14.41
N GLU A 45 13.76 18.48 -15.38
CA GLU A 45 14.51 17.25 -15.17
C GLU A 45 15.67 17.39 -14.17
N GLU A 46 16.49 18.45 -14.28
CA GLU A 46 17.65 18.63 -13.40
C GLU A 46 17.24 18.78 -11.93
N LYS A 47 16.22 19.60 -11.67
CA LYS A 47 15.70 19.80 -10.32
C LYS A 47 14.95 18.56 -9.81
N TYR A 48 14.20 17.89 -10.70
CA TYR A 48 13.54 16.63 -10.39
C TYR A 48 14.56 15.58 -9.93
N GLN A 49 15.59 15.28 -10.73
CA GLN A 49 16.63 14.31 -10.39
C GLN A 49 17.35 14.66 -9.07
N SER A 50 17.61 15.94 -8.82
CA SER A 50 18.18 16.42 -7.55
C SER A 50 17.25 16.18 -6.35
N SER A 51 15.94 16.38 -6.54
CA SER A 51 14.93 16.10 -5.51
C SER A 51 14.71 14.60 -5.28
N GLU A 52 14.65 13.80 -6.35
CA GLU A 52 14.52 12.35 -6.32
C GLU A 52 15.70 11.71 -5.58
N LYS A 53 16.94 12.16 -5.87
CA LYS A 53 18.13 11.69 -5.17
C LYS A 53 18.03 11.93 -3.66
N ARG A 54 17.65 13.14 -3.24
CA ARG A 54 17.46 13.46 -1.81
C ARG A 54 16.33 12.64 -1.18
N PHE A 55 15.27 12.36 -1.92
CA PHE A 55 14.17 11.52 -1.47
C PHE A 55 14.64 10.08 -1.24
N LYS A 56 15.36 9.48 -2.19
CA LYS A 56 15.99 8.15 -2.06
C LYS A 56 16.98 8.09 -0.90
N GLU A 57 17.78 9.13 -0.70
CA GLU A 57 18.69 9.23 0.45
C GLU A 57 17.93 9.28 1.80
N ALA A 58 16.78 9.96 1.86
CA ALA A 58 15.92 9.96 3.05
C ALA A 58 15.25 8.59 3.29
N LEU A 59 14.79 7.93 2.21
CA LEU A 59 14.23 6.58 2.25
C LEU A 59 15.24 5.56 2.78
N ALA A 60 16.51 5.62 2.34
CA ALA A 60 17.56 4.72 2.81
C ALA A 60 17.83 4.81 4.32
N LYS A 61 17.53 5.96 4.95
CA LYS A 61 17.64 6.10 6.41
C LYS A 61 16.60 5.28 7.17
N ILE A 62 15.48 4.95 6.52
CA ILE A 62 14.39 4.15 7.09
C ILE A 62 14.80 2.69 7.28
N GLU A 63 15.64 2.16 6.39
CA GLU A 63 16.12 0.77 6.43
C GLU A 63 16.76 0.43 7.77
N ASN A 64 17.51 1.38 8.33
CA ASN A 64 18.26 1.24 9.57
C ASN A 64 17.46 1.58 10.84
N LEU A 65 16.17 1.93 10.70
CA LEU A 65 15.34 2.17 11.87
C LEU A 65 15.00 0.84 12.54
N GLU A 66 15.40 0.72 13.80
CA GLU A 66 14.98 -0.38 14.68
C GLU A 66 13.82 0.04 15.58
N GLY A 67 13.10 -0.91 16.16
CA GLY A 67 12.02 -0.61 17.09
C GLY A 67 10.75 -0.14 16.39
N LYS A 68 9.92 0.59 17.13
CA LYS A 68 8.52 0.91 16.75
C LYS A 68 8.41 1.68 15.41
N PHE A 69 7.20 1.78 14.87
CA PHE A 69 6.96 2.65 13.73
C PHE A 69 7.20 4.13 14.07
N CYS A 70 7.64 4.90 13.07
CA CYS A 70 7.63 6.34 13.14
C CYS A 70 6.20 6.85 12.96
N ASP A 71 5.89 7.92 13.68
CA ASP A 71 4.68 8.72 13.47
C ASP A 71 5.02 9.80 12.45
N TRP A 72 4.61 9.59 11.19
CA TRP A 72 4.88 10.51 10.09
C TRP A 72 3.85 11.63 10.07
N GLU A 73 4.28 12.88 10.20
CA GLU A 73 3.37 14.04 10.24
C GLU A 73 3.51 14.92 9.00
N LYS A 74 4.71 15.08 8.47
CA LYS A 74 5.04 16.01 7.39
C LYS A 74 4.97 15.32 6.02
N ALA A 75 5.51 14.11 5.88
CA ALA A 75 5.51 13.39 4.60
C ALA A 75 4.09 13.13 4.06
N PRO A 76 3.08 12.75 4.88
CA PRO A 76 1.69 12.65 4.43
C PRO A 76 1.11 13.95 3.88
N LYS A 77 1.45 15.09 4.51
CA LYS A 77 0.99 16.41 4.04
C LYS A 77 1.60 16.79 2.68
N ALA A 78 2.81 16.28 2.38
CA ALA A 78 3.44 16.45 1.07
C ALA A 78 2.83 15.53 -0.01
N GLY A 79 2.18 14.44 0.39
CA GLY A 79 1.54 13.46 -0.50
C GLY A 79 2.12 12.05 -0.44
N VAL A 80 3.06 11.76 0.47
CA VAL A 80 3.53 10.38 0.71
C VAL A 80 2.45 9.62 1.48
N GLY A 81 1.88 8.58 0.89
CA GLY A 81 0.92 7.71 1.56
C GLY A 81 1.55 6.98 2.75
N VAL A 82 0.81 6.88 3.86
CA VAL A 82 1.22 6.13 5.05
C VAL A 82 0.06 5.26 5.50
N LEU A 83 0.27 3.95 5.45
CA LEU A 83 -0.70 2.94 5.84
C LEU A 83 -0.13 2.13 7.00
N THR A 84 -0.82 2.06 8.12
CA THR A 84 -0.39 1.26 9.28
C THR A 84 -1.49 0.27 9.65
N SER A 85 -1.15 -1.01 9.78
CA SER A 85 -2.09 -2.05 10.16
C SER A 85 -2.60 -1.82 11.59
N LYS A 86 -3.87 -2.18 11.85
CA LYS A 86 -4.49 -1.98 13.18
C LYS A 86 -3.79 -2.71 14.32
N ASP A 87 -3.06 -3.78 14.02
CA ASP A 87 -2.25 -4.53 14.98
C ASP A 87 -0.84 -3.96 15.20
N ASN A 88 -0.48 -2.87 14.51
CA ASN A 88 0.84 -2.23 14.52
C ASN A 88 1.98 -3.20 14.21
N LYS A 89 1.75 -4.12 13.25
CA LYS A 89 2.74 -5.09 12.78
C LYS A 89 3.25 -4.83 11.37
N LEU A 90 2.54 -4.03 10.58
CA LEU A 90 2.94 -3.62 9.23
C LEU A 90 2.67 -2.12 9.03
N GLN A 91 3.65 -1.38 8.55
CA GLN A 91 3.52 -0.01 8.06
C GLN A 91 4.08 0.07 6.65
N ILE A 92 3.35 0.72 5.76
CA ILE A 92 3.70 0.92 4.37
C ILE A 92 3.77 2.42 4.11
N LEU A 93 4.90 2.90 3.62
CA LEU A 93 5.00 4.20 2.97
C LEU A 93 4.86 3.98 1.47
N THR A 94 4.12 4.83 0.77
CA THR A 94 3.96 4.73 -0.69
C THR A 94 3.95 6.12 -1.32
N TRP A 95 4.41 6.23 -2.54
CA TRP A 95 4.48 7.48 -3.28
C TRP A 95 4.42 7.22 -4.78
N ASP A 96 4.06 8.25 -5.51
CA ASP A 96 4.23 8.32 -6.96
C ASP A 96 5.55 9.02 -7.27
N TRP A 97 6.38 8.44 -8.15
CA TRP A 97 7.71 8.97 -8.50
C TRP A 97 7.66 10.32 -9.21
N GLN A 98 6.53 10.70 -9.83
CA GLN A 98 6.39 11.94 -10.61
C GLN A 98 7.30 11.98 -11.86
N SER A 99 7.84 10.84 -12.29
CA SER A 99 8.71 10.67 -13.47
C SER A 99 7.94 10.25 -14.74
N GLY A 100 6.72 9.73 -14.58
CA GLY A 100 6.02 9.05 -15.66
C GLY A 100 5.41 9.97 -16.73
N GLY A 101 4.90 9.38 -17.80
CA GLY A 101 4.06 10.09 -18.77
C GLY A 101 2.59 10.04 -18.36
N THR A 102 1.77 9.46 -19.23
CA THR A 102 0.39 9.12 -18.86
C THR A 102 0.31 7.91 -17.93
N MET A 103 1.38 7.10 -17.90
CA MET A 103 1.56 6.00 -16.96
C MET A 103 2.22 6.56 -15.70
N HIS A 104 1.72 6.11 -14.55
CA HIS A 104 2.28 6.49 -13.27
C HIS A 104 3.19 5.39 -12.74
N GLU A 105 4.30 5.79 -12.14
CA GLU A 105 5.28 4.91 -11.52
C GLU A 105 5.22 5.12 -10.01
N TYR A 106 5.05 4.04 -9.25
CA TYR A 106 4.88 4.11 -7.80
C TYR A 106 6.02 3.40 -7.09
N GLY A 107 6.32 3.86 -5.88
CA GLY A 107 7.28 3.22 -4.98
C GLY A 107 6.65 2.93 -3.63
N SER A 108 7.21 1.94 -2.91
CA SER A 108 6.80 1.67 -1.54
C SER A 108 7.90 1.12 -0.63
N ILE A 109 7.78 1.43 0.67
CA ILE A 109 8.57 0.84 1.75
C ILE A 109 7.64 0.12 2.71
N TRP A 110 7.95 -1.13 2.99
CA TRP A 110 7.20 -1.99 3.89
C TRP A 110 8.05 -2.29 5.10
N ARG A 111 7.65 -1.74 6.25
CA ARG A 111 8.26 -2.06 7.55
C ARG A 111 7.37 -2.98 8.34
N TYR A 112 7.93 -4.07 8.85
CA TYR A 112 7.17 -5.03 9.63
C TYR A 112 8.03 -5.71 10.70
N GLN A 113 7.36 -6.29 11.69
CA GLN A 113 8.00 -7.02 12.77
C GLN A 113 7.75 -8.52 12.64
N LEU A 114 8.82 -9.31 12.52
CA LEU A 114 8.77 -10.77 12.54
C LEU A 114 8.23 -11.28 13.89
N PRO A 115 7.72 -12.54 13.95
CA PRO A 115 7.17 -13.07 15.21
C PRO A 115 8.20 -13.13 16.34
N ASN A 116 9.49 -13.31 16.02
CA ASN A 116 10.61 -13.26 16.97
C ASN A 116 10.95 -11.83 17.47
N GLY A 117 10.27 -10.80 16.97
CA GLY A 117 10.46 -9.41 17.36
C GLY A 117 11.43 -8.60 16.50
N THR A 118 12.16 -9.24 15.57
CA THR A 118 13.08 -8.58 14.65
C THR A 118 12.32 -7.69 13.67
N TRP A 119 12.82 -6.48 13.46
CA TRP A 119 12.29 -5.54 12.47
C TRP A 119 12.89 -5.80 11.09
N LYS A 120 12.06 -5.69 10.07
CA LYS A 120 12.43 -5.80 8.66
C LYS A 120 11.88 -4.61 7.90
N THR A 121 12.64 -4.22 6.88
CA THR A 121 12.27 -3.19 5.91
C THR A 121 12.46 -3.81 4.54
N GLU A 122 11.42 -3.81 3.73
CA GLU A 122 11.46 -4.21 2.32
C GLU A 122 11.18 -2.99 1.46
N PHE A 123 12.02 -2.82 0.45
CA PHE A 123 11.96 -1.71 -0.47
C PHE A 123 11.51 -2.24 -1.84
N ASN A 124 10.36 -1.79 -2.30
CA ASN A 124 9.77 -2.20 -3.57
C ASN A 124 9.86 -1.02 -4.53
N GLU A 125 10.99 -0.93 -5.22
CA GLU A 125 11.30 0.20 -6.12
C GLU A 125 10.79 -0.02 -7.55
N LEU A 126 10.60 -1.28 -7.97
CA LEU A 126 10.43 -1.63 -9.40
C LEU A 126 9.43 -2.77 -9.69
N ASP A 127 8.99 -3.54 -8.69
CA ASP A 127 8.04 -4.67 -8.87
C ASP A 127 6.64 -4.39 -8.30
N SER A 128 6.40 -3.18 -7.78
CA SER A 128 5.07 -2.69 -7.46
C SER A 128 4.81 -1.38 -8.17
N ASP A 129 4.56 -1.46 -9.49
CA ASP A 129 4.05 -0.39 -10.38
C ASP A 129 2.64 0.06 -9.98
N SER A 130 2.39 0.20 -8.69
CA SER A 130 1.06 0.13 -8.13
C SER A 130 0.94 1.02 -6.91
N ASP A 131 0.04 2.00 -7.01
CA ASP A 131 -0.32 2.86 -5.89
C ASP A 131 -0.97 1.99 -4.82
N ILE A 132 -0.40 1.97 -3.61
CA ILE A 132 -0.99 1.23 -2.50
C ILE A 132 -2.04 2.12 -1.84
N THR A 133 -3.30 1.79 -2.07
CA THR A 133 -4.42 2.66 -1.70
C THR A 133 -5.02 2.31 -0.34
N SER A 134 -4.88 1.07 0.11
CA SER A 134 -5.49 0.60 1.36
C SER A 134 -4.74 -0.59 1.96
N LEU A 135 -4.78 -0.66 3.29
CA LEU A 135 -4.26 -1.76 4.10
C LEU A 135 -5.29 -2.14 5.15
N THR A 136 -5.86 -3.33 5.01
CA THR A 136 -6.77 -3.92 5.99
C THR A 136 -6.14 -5.16 6.61
N ALA A 137 -6.19 -5.29 7.94
CA ALA A 137 -5.55 -6.40 8.65
C ALA A 137 -6.59 -7.35 9.29
N PRO A 138 -7.25 -8.24 8.53
CA PRO A 138 -8.23 -9.16 9.07
C PRO A 138 -7.59 -10.24 9.96
N LYS A 139 -8.34 -10.71 10.95
CA LYS A 139 -8.00 -11.90 11.72
C LYS A 139 -8.88 -13.06 11.27
N LEU A 140 -8.29 -14.03 10.58
CA LEU A 140 -8.99 -15.20 10.04
C LEU A 140 -8.56 -16.43 10.83
N ASN A 141 -9.52 -17.10 11.47
CA ASN A 141 -9.24 -18.21 12.41
C ASN A 141 -8.18 -17.86 13.47
N GLY A 142 -8.23 -16.62 13.98
CA GLY A 142 -7.28 -16.12 14.98
C GLY A 142 -5.90 -15.72 14.45
N LYS A 143 -5.61 -15.93 13.16
CA LYS A 143 -4.33 -15.54 12.53
C LYS A 143 -4.47 -14.18 11.83
N PRO A 144 -3.50 -13.26 12.00
CA PRO A 144 -3.50 -11.99 11.27
C PRO A 144 -3.10 -12.23 9.81
N TYR A 145 -3.79 -11.53 8.91
CA TYR A 145 -3.44 -11.39 7.51
C TYR A 145 -3.47 -9.91 7.13
N TYR A 146 -2.87 -9.55 6.01
CA TYR A 146 -2.81 -8.17 5.51
C TYR A 146 -3.36 -8.16 4.09
N PHE A 147 -4.54 -7.58 3.93
CA PHE A 147 -5.18 -7.34 2.65
C PHE A 147 -4.75 -5.95 2.17
N VAL A 148 -3.96 -5.93 1.11
CA VAL A 148 -3.38 -4.72 0.53
C VAL A 148 -4.02 -4.49 -0.82
N GLU A 149 -4.57 -3.29 -1.01
CA GLU A 149 -5.24 -2.90 -2.25
C GLU A 149 -4.34 -1.96 -3.03
N THR A 150 -4.36 -2.12 -4.36
CA THR A 150 -3.63 -1.26 -5.27
C THR A 150 -4.49 -0.69 -6.38
N ALA A 151 -4.09 0.48 -6.86
CA ALA A 151 -4.64 1.12 -8.04
C ALA A 151 -3.51 1.53 -9.00
N ASN A 152 -3.69 1.26 -10.28
CA ASN A 152 -2.64 1.48 -11.28
C ASN A 152 -3.19 2.34 -12.42
N ILE A 153 -2.38 3.28 -12.87
CA ILE A 153 -2.64 4.09 -14.07
C ILE A 153 -1.60 3.68 -15.11
N TYR A 154 -2.00 2.82 -16.05
CA TYR A 154 -1.13 2.36 -17.14
C TYR A 154 -1.15 3.34 -18.33
N SER A 155 -2.24 4.07 -18.52
CA SER A 155 -2.37 5.14 -19.50
C SER A 155 -3.54 6.05 -19.13
N GLN A 156 -3.80 7.09 -19.95
CA GLN A 156 -4.97 7.96 -19.79
C GLN A 156 -6.31 7.22 -19.75
N CYS A 157 -6.38 6.01 -20.33
CA CYS A 157 -7.60 5.23 -20.36
C CYS A 157 -7.48 3.88 -19.65
N HIS A 158 -6.29 3.28 -19.57
CA HIS A 158 -6.10 1.95 -18.99
C HIS A 158 -5.76 2.05 -17.51
N HIS A 159 -6.73 1.74 -16.66
CA HIS A 159 -6.52 1.70 -15.22
C HIS A 159 -6.76 0.29 -14.69
N ALA A 160 -6.17 -0.03 -13.55
CA ALA A 160 -6.42 -1.29 -12.86
C ALA A 160 -6.61 -1.11 -11.36
N LEU A 161 -7.35 -2.04 -10.77
CA LEU A 161 -7.43 -2.26 -9.34
C LEU A 161 -6.98 -3.68 -9.07
N ALA A 162 -6.21 -3.89 -8.01
CA ALA A 162 -5.92 -5.22 -7.50
C ALA A 162 -5.97 -5.23 -5.98
N ALA A 163 -6.02 -6.42 -5.43
CA ALA A 163 -5.79 -6.63 -4.02
C ALA A 163 -5.10 -7.97 -3.79
N LYS A 164 -4.21 -7.98 -2.81
CA LYS A 164 -3.41 -9.15 -2.46
C LYS A 164 -3.40 -9.39 -0.96
N PHE A 165 -3.47 -10.66 -0.56
CA PHE A 165 -3.26 -11.07 0.82
C PHE A 165 -1.81 -11.40 1.10
N TYR A 166 -1.33 -10.92 2.24
CA TYR A 166 -0.04 -11.24 2.81
C TYR A 166 -0.19 -11.77 4.24
N GLN A 167 0.86 -12.43 4.72
CA GLN A 167 1.05 -12.82 6.11
C GLN A 167 2.51 -12.57 6.51
N ILE A 168 2.73 -12.23 7.77
CA ILE A 168 4.08 -12.17 8.33
C ILE A 168 4.39 -13.54 8.95
N THR A 169 5.44 -14.19 8.47
CA THR A 169 5.94 -15.47 9.01
C THR A 169 7.36 -15.28 9.56
N GLU A 170 7.97 -16.35 10.07
CA GLU A 170 9.38 -16.31 10.50
C GLU A 170 10.35 -15.98 9.35
N LYS A 171 9.93 -16.19 8.09
CA LYS A 171 10.77 -15.94 6.91
C LYS A 171 10.71 -14.49 6.43
N GLY A 172 9.65 -13.76 6.78
CA GLY A 172 9.38 -12.45 6.20
C GLY A 172 7.90 -12.21 5.96
N LEU A 173 7.63 -11.20 5.15
CA LEU A 173 6.32 -10.94 4.59
C LEU A 173 6.12 -11.85 3.36
N GLU A 174 5.16 -12.77 3.44
CA GLU A 174 4.88 -13.74 2.39
C GLU A 174 3.45 -13.56 1.86
N GLU A 175 3.25 -13.86 0.57
CA GLU A 175 1.90 -13.92 0.00
C GLU A 175 1.08 -15.04 0.65
N ALA A 176 -0.20 -14.76 0.93
CA ALA A 176 -1.12 -15.71 1.52
C ALA A 176 -2.20 -16.11 0.50
N ASN A 177 -2.13 -17.34 -0.01
CA ASN A 177 -3.04 -17.87 -1.03
C ASN A 177 -4.44 -18.19 -0.48
N LEU A 178 -5.18 -17.14 -0.10
CA LEU A 178 -6.47 -17.24 0.57
C LEU A 178 -7.67 -17.14 -0.39
N ILE A 179 -7.48 -16.77 -1.65
CA ILE A 179 -8.58 -16.56 -2.60
C ILE A 179 -8.78 -17.83 -3.42
N GLN A 180 -10.01 -18.37 -3.43
CA GLN A 180 -10.35 -19.53 -4.22
C GLN A 180 -10.50 -19.13 -5.71
N GLY A 181 -9.57 -19.64 -6.53
CA GLY A 181 -9.63 -19.63 -7.99
C GLY A 181 -9.68 -21.04 -8.58
N LYS A 182 -9.15 -21.22 -9.80
CA LYS A 182 -8.84 -22.55 -10.36
C LYS A 182 -7.80 -23.27 -9.47
N ALA A 183 -6.80 -22.51 -9.02
CA ALA A 183 -5.94 -22.83 -7.90
C ALA A 183 -6.06 -21.69 -6.86
N PRO A 184 -5.79 -21.94 -5.57
CA PRO A 184 -5.70 -20.88 -4.57
C PRO A 184 -4.65 -19.83 -4.95
N THR A 185 -4.97 -18.56 -4.76
CA THR A 185 -4.09 -17.43 -5.07
C THR A 185 -4.19 -16.36 -3.99
N SER A 186 -3.15 -15.55 -3.87
CA SER A 186 -3.09 -14.40 -2.97
C SER A 186 -3.73 -13.16 -3.59
N ASN A 187 -3.81 -13.11 -4.92
CA ASN A 187 -4.04 -11.90 -5.69
C ASN A 187 -5.33 -11.99 -6.51
N ILE A 188 -6.02 -10.86 -6.62
CA ILE A 188 -7.17 -10.69 -7.52
C ILE A 188 -7.18 -9.26 -8.04
N GLY A 189 -7.53 -9.07 -9.30
CA GLY A 189 -7.54 -7.75 -9.90
C GLY A 189 -8.42 -7.66 -11.14
N VAL A 190 -8.71 -6.43 -11.52
CA VAL A 190 -9.48 -6.06 -12.70
C VAL A 190 -8.82 -4.84 -13.34
N SER A 191 -8.83 -4.76 -14.67
CA SER A 191 -8.51 -3.51 -15.37
C SER A 191 -9.74 -3.03 -16.15
N TYR A 192 -9.78 -1.73 -16.41
CA TYR A 192 -10.96 -1.05 -16.91
C TYR A 192 -10.58 0.23 -17.67
N ILE A 193 -11.55 0.75 -18.42
CA ILE A 193 -11.45 2.01 -19.15
C ILE A 193 -11.88 3.16 -18.25
N SER A 194 -10.95 4.02 -17.85
CA SER A 194 -11.10 4.99 -16.76
C SER A 194 -12.25 6.00 -16.96
N TYR A 195 -12.38 6.57 -18.16
CA TYR A 195 -13.40 7.59 -18.45
C TYR A 195 -14.82 7.04 -18.61
N THR A 196 -15.00 5.72 -18.64
CA THR A 196 -16.33 5.10 -18.74
C THR A 196 -17.08 5.02 -17.41
N ASN A 197 -16.46 5.52 -16.33
CA ASN A 197 -16.91 5.31 -14.95
C ASN A 197 -17.56 6.54 -14.30
N ASN A 198 -17.70 7.66 -15.02
CA ASN A 198 -18.16 8.94 -14.45
C ASN A 198 -19.57 8.85 -13.82
N ASP A 199 -20.42 7.93 -14.29
CA ASP A 199 -21.79 7.72 -13.80
C ASP A 199 -21.89 6.65 -12.70
N LEU A 200 -20.78 6.08 -12.25
CA LEU A 200 -20.77 4.98 -11.28
C LEU A 200 -20.71 5.47 -9.84
N PRO A 201 -21.24 4.68 -8.88
CA PRO A 201 -21.06 4.97 -7.47
C PRO A 201 -19.57 5.05 -7.11
N LYS A 202 -19.19 5.99 -6.23
CA LYS A 202 -17.80 6.14 -5.76
C LYS A 202 -17.20 4.84 -5.22
N SER A 203 -18.03 3.94 -4.68
CA SER A 203 -17.60 2.61 -4.24
C SER A 203 -16.92 1.78 -5.32
N ASN A 204 -17.17 2.07 -6.59
CA ASN A 204 -16.59 1.35 -7.71
C ASN A 204 -15.17 1.79 -8.06
N ALA A 205 -14.65 2.84 -7.44
CA ALA A 205 -13.26 3.24 -7.62
C ALA A 205 -12.27 2.37 -6.83
N TYR A 206 -12.73 1.40 -6.01
CA TYR A 206 -11.87 0.66 -5.09
C TYR A 206 -12.35 -0.77 -4.77
N PHE A 207 -11.43 -1.55 -4.20
CA PHE A 207 -11.74 -2.75 -3.44
C PHE A 207 -12.30 -2.35 -2.07
N ASP A 208 -13.24 -3.13 -1.54
CA ASP A 208 -13.81 -2.87 -0.22
C ASP A 208 -13.72 -4.13 0.63
N TYR A 209 -13.29 -3.97 1.88
CA TYR A 209 -13.14 -5.06 2.83
C TYR A 209 -14.01 -4.85 4.08
N ASP A 210 -14.98 -5.73 4.26
CA ASP A 210 -15.83 -5.82 5.44
C ASP A 210 -15.20 -6.76 6.49
N LEU A 211 -14.53 -6.16 7.46
CA LEU A 211 -13.92 -6.86 8.60
C LEU A 211 -14.93 -7.63 9.47
N LYS A 212 -16.18 -7.16 9.55
CA LYS A 212 -17.19 -7.79 10.41
C LYS A 212 -17.66 -9.11 9.81
N ASN A 213 -17.83 -9.15 8.50
CA ASN A 213 -18.34 -10.32 7.78
C ASN A 213 -17.24 -11.15 7.10
N ASN A 214 -15.96 -10.75 7.24
CA ASN A 214 -14.81 -11.32 6.52
C ASN A 214 -15.13 -11.50 5.04
N ARG A 215 -15.46 -10.38 4.40
CA ARG A 215 -15.93 -10.33 3.02
C ARG A 215 -15.25 -9.18 2.31
N PHE A 216 -14.80 -9.40 1.10
CA PHE A 216 -14.32 -8.32 0.25
C PHE A 216 -15.09 -8.26 -1.06
N SER A 217 -15.03 -7.10 -1.71
CA SER A 217 -15.71 -6.86 -2.97
C SER A 217 -14.94 -5.93 -3.88
N PHE A 218 -15.20 -6.05 -5.18
CA PHE A 218 -14.62 -5.19 -6.21
C PHE A 218 -15.57 -5.05 -7.40
N PRO A 219 -15.40 -4.04 -8.26
CA PRO A 219 -16.28 -3.80 -9.39
C PRO A 219 -16.33 -4.97 -10.36
N LEU A 220 -17.50 -5.26 -10.91
CA LEU A 220 -17.63 -6.13 -12.07
C LEU A 220 -17.30 -5.32 -13.34
N VAL A 221 -16.39 -5.82 -14.15
CA VAL A 221 -16.04 -5.27 -15.47
C VAL A 221 -16.59 -6.19 -16.56
N HIS A 222 -17.25 -5.60 -17.55
CA HIS A 222 -17.65 -6.28 -18.78
C HIS A 222 -16.77 -5.84 -19.94
N GLU A 223 -16.51 -6.77 -20.84
CA GLU A 223 -15.85 -6.48 -22.11
C GLU A 223 -16.55 -5.31 -22.82
N PHE A 224 -15.74 -4.46 -23.44
CA PHE A 224 -16.18 -3.25 -24.11
C PHE A 224 -15.48 -3.14 -25.46
N GLU A 225 -16.11 -2.49 -26.43
CA GLU A 225 -15.62 -2.47 -27.82
C GLU A 225 -14.29 -1.73 -27.99
N GLU A 226 -13.94 -0.84 -27.06
CA GLU A 226 -12.67 -0.12 -27.08
C GLU A 226 -11.52 -0.95 -26.50
N THR A 227 -10.35 -0.87 -27.13
CA THR A 227 -9.25 -1.81 -26.91
C THR A 227 -8.22 -1.37 -25.87
N CYS A 228 -8.32 -0.15 -25.34
CA CYS A 228 -7.25 0.40 -24.52
C CYS A 228 -7.28 -0.07 -23.05
N GLY A 229 -8.30 -0.82 -22.63
CA GLY A 229 -8.36 -1.52 -21.35
C GLY A 229 -9.23 -2.78 -21.45
N ASN A 230 -9.41 -3.52 -20.36
CA ASN A 230 -10.14 -4.80 -20.39
C ASN A 230 -11.67 -4.67 -20.39
N GLY A 231 -12.22 -3.45 -20.24
CA GLY A 231 -13.66 -3.24 -20.33
C GLY A 231 -14.23 -2.08 -19.51
N LYS A 232 -15.56 -2.01 -19.47
CA LYS A 232 -16.33 -0.99 -18.74
C LYS A 232 -16.77 -1.53 -17.38
N MET A 233 -16.55 -0.76 -16.31
CA MET A 233 -17.11 -1.10 -15.01
C MET A 233 -18.64 -1.01 -15.04
N THR A 234 -19.29 -1.93 -14.35
CA THR A 234 -20.75 -1.90 -14.14
C THR A 234 -21.06 -1.35 -12.74
N PRO A 235 -22.31 -0.94 -12.46
CA PRO A 235 -22.74 -0.62 -11.10
C PRO A 235 -22.68 -1.82 -10.13
N GLU A 236 -22.52 -3.04 -10.63
CA GLU A 236 -22.50 -4.25 -9.83
C GLU A 236 -21.08 -4.55 -9.30
N ARG A 237 -21.04 -5.33 -8.21
CA ARG A 237 -19.79 -5.79 -7.60
C ARG A 237 -19.73 -7.30 -7.53
N ILE A 238 -18.52 -7.83 -7.59
CA ILE A 238 -18.20 -9.22 -7.26
C ILE A 238 -17.88 -9.27 -5.77
N TYR A 239 -18.37 -10.30 -5.09
CA TYR A 239 -18.18 -10.47 -3.66
C TYR A 239 -17.54 -11.82 -3.35
N TYR A 240 -16.66 -11.81 -2.36
CA TYR A 240 -15.98 -12.99 -1.84
C TYR A 240 -16.11 -13.01 -0.33
N ARG A 241 -16.43 -14.17 0.25
CA ARG A 241 -16.56 -14.34 1.70
C ARG A 241 -15.68 -15.48 2.18
N PHE A 242 -15.04 -15.29 3.33
CA PHE A 242 -14.24 -16.33 3.97
C PHE A 242 -15.14 -17.47 4.46
N ASP A 243 -14.84 -18.70 4.06
CA ASP A 243 -15.61 -19.91 4.40
C ASP A 243 -15.03 -20.70 5.58
N GLY A 244 -14.00 -20.16 6.24
CA GLY A 244 -13.21 -20.85 7.24
C GLY A 244 -11.87 -21.38 6.72
N LYS A 245 -11.64 -21.37 5.40
CA LYS A 245 -10.37 -21.76 4.78
C LYS A 245 -9.93 -20.79 3.68
N HIS A 246 -10.82 -20.43 2.78
CA HIS A 246 -10.56 -19.52 1.67
C HIS A 246 -11.69 -18.48 1.54
N PHE A 247 -11.39 -17.39 0.85
CA PHE A 247 -12.39 -16.51 0.29
C PHE A 247 -12.96 -17.13 -0.97
N VAL A 248 -14.27 -17.44 -0.94
CA VAL A 248 -14.99 -18.03 -2.06
C VAL A 248 -15.95 -17.03 -2.65
N LYS A 249 -16.02 -16.97 -3.97
CA LYS A 249 -16.94 -16.08 -4.70
C LYS A 249 -18.39 -16.40 -4.29
N GLU A 250 -19.11 -15.37 -3.85
CA GLU A 250 -20.53 -15.51 -3.55
C GLU A 250 -21.31 -15.67 -4.86
N LYS A 251 -22.20 -16.66 -4.90
CA LYS A 251 -23.13 -16.81 -6.01
C LYS A 251 -24.14 -15.67 -5.93
N LYS A 252 -24.35 -14.94 -7.03
CA LYS A 252 -25.49 -14.03 -7.15
C LYS A 252 -26.76 -14.84 -6.89
N THR A 253 -27.47 -14.55 -5.81
CA THR A 253 -28.82 -15.04 -5.63
C THR A 253 -29.67 -14.32 -6.67
N LYS A 254 -30.18 -15.04 -7.66
CA LYS A 254 -31.20 -14.47 -8.56
C LYS A 254 -32.37 -14.10 -7.67
N LYS A 255 -32.65 -12.80 -7.55
CA LYS A 255 -33.92 -12.31 -7.04
C LYS A 255 -34.97 -12.44 -8.12
#